data_AF-A0A226BWX8-F1
#
_entry.id   AF-A0A226BWX8-F1
#
_cell.length_a   1.000
_cell.length_b   1.000
_cell.length_c   1.000
_cell.angle_alpha   90.00
_cell.angle_beta   90.00
_cell.angle_gamma   90.00
#
_symmetry.space_group_name_H-M   'P 1'
#
loop_
_entity.id
_entity.type
_entity.pdbx_description
1 polymer ?
#
loop_
_entity_poly.entity_id
_entity_poly.type
_entity_poly.pdbx_seq_one_letter_code
_entity_poly.pdbx_strand_id
1 'polypeptide(L)'
;MKYNFTDLVSLDELRSTLEKLYSLIELPMSIEDVNQNPLINIGFSDICKKYHTQNPKTLCRCKRSGAFVTDYLYENDYITYRCQNGLIDMASPIIIEGEHVATFLIGQIFFQKPDRDYFKKQAIKFGFNVDEYLQALDRIPVYSKEDAYKIMDYCTNFAQILTKLGLNNLKEIKHKNKLEENEKKYDLLINGISDITLLCKIEKVNDLRIAKVNKNFLKKINLTESEVVGSLLKEIINNNLYTKLNDKINTAIKERKKMQFEIFNLNNYYDIKLMPLECDEYIKHLIITASNISHKKEMEEYRLQLEKLESVGFLAGGIAHDFNNLLTVSMANISLAKKYISEENEYNNTKVLNLLNETNSSFNQAKNLTQQLLTFSKGGLLL
;
A
#
# COMPACT_ATOMS: atom_id res chain seq x y z
N MET A 1 -21.89 -15.59 1.73
CA MET A 1 -21.36 -14.27 2.15
C MET A 1 -20.00 -14.37 2.87
N LYS A 2 -19.12 -13.37 2.77
CA LYS A 2 -17.79 -13.33 3.46
C LYS A 2 -17.89 -12.99 4.97
N TYR A 3 -19.03 -12.45 5.39
CA TYR A 3 -19.29 -11.97 6.76
C TYR A 3 -20.57 -12.62 7.28
N ASN A 4 -20.56 -13.00 8.55
CA ASN A 4 -21.71 -13.52 9.27
C ASN A 4 -22.49 -12.38 9.94
N PHE A 5 -23.72 -12.64 10.38
CA PHE A 5 -24.51 -11.65 11.12
C PHE A 5 -23.78 -11.09 12.35
N THR A 6 -23.03 -11.93 13.06
CA THR A 6 -22.24 -11.56 14.25
C THR A 6 -21.07 -10.63 13.95
N ASP A 7 -20.60 -10.59 12.69
CA ASP A 7 -19.55 -9.65 12.28
C ASP A 7 -20.13 -8.24 12.03
N LEU A 8 -21.45 -8.15 11.87
CA LEU A 8 -22.15 -6.95 11.42
C LEU A 8 -23.04 -6.33 12.51
N VAL A 9 -23.46 -7.11 13.50
CA VAL A 9 -24.35 -6.66 14.58
C VAL A 9 -23.87 -7.21 15.93
N SER A 10 -23.80 -6.34 16.94
CA SER A 10 -23.43 -6.71 18.31
C SER A 10 -24.53 -7.56 18.97
N LEU A 11 -24.22 -8.82 19.30
CA LEU A 11 -25.17 -9.73 19.94
C LEU A 11 -25.55 -9.29 21.35
N ASP A 12 -24.63 -8.66 22.10
CA ASP A 12 -24.87 -8.25 23.49
C ASP A 12 -25.88 -7.08 23.56
N GLU A 13 -25.70 -6.07 22.72
CA GLU A 13 -26.61 -4.93 22.60
C GLU A 13 -27.99 -5.37 22.09
N LEU A 14 -28.00 -6.25 21.09
CA LEU A 14 -29.22 -6.81 20.55
C LEU A 14 -29.96 -7.64 21.61
N ARG A 15 -29.26 -8.51 22.33
CA ARG A 15 -29.84 -9.33 23.41
C ARG A 15 -30.49 -8.45 24.48
N SER A 16 -29.80 -7.42 24.97
CA SER A 16 -30.36 -6.51 25.97
C SER A 16 -31.65 -5.83 25.49
N THR A 17 -31.69 -5.45 24.21
CA THR A 17 -32.87 -4.82 23.60
C THR A 17 -34.04 -5.81 23.52
N LEU A 18 -33.76 -7.04 23.07
CA LEU A 18 -34.77 -8.09 22.96
C LEU A 18 -35.27 -8.58 24.32
N GLU A 19 -34.44 -8.61 25.36
CA GLU A 19 -34.87 -8.97 26.72
C GLU A 19 -35.88 -7.96 27.28
N LYS A 20 -35.64 -6.66 27.03
CA LYS A 20 -36.60 -5.60 27.38
C LYS A 20 -37.90 -5.75 26.60
N LEU A 21 -37.81 -6.04 25.30
CA LEU A 21 -38.99 -6.29 24.47
C LEU A 21 -39.80 -7.49 24.98
N TYR A 22 -39.12 -8.59 25.32
CA TYR A 22 -39.76 -9.77 25.89
C TYR A 22 -40.48 -9.46 27.21
N SER A 23 -39.89 -8.66 28.10
CA SER A 23 -40.52 -8.27 29.37
C SER A 23 -41.83 -7.49 29.22
N LEU A 24 -42.09 -6.92 28.03
CA LEU A 24 -43.30 -6.16 27.73
C LEU A 24 -44.37 -7.00 27.02
N ILE A 25 -43.95 -7.88 26.11
CA ILE A 25 -44.85 -8.60 25.20
C ILE A 25 -45.07 -10.06 25.64
N GLU A 26 -44.14 -10.61 26.43
CA GLU A 26 -44.09 -12.00 26.88
C GLU A 26 -44.10 -13.04 25.75
N LEU A 27 -43.73 -12.63 24.54
CA LEU A 27 -43.66 -13.48 23.36
C LEU A 27 -42.24 -14.01 23.15
N PRO A 28 -42.01 -15.33 23.20
CA PRO A 28 -40.70 -15.92 22.97
C PRO A 28 -40.11 -15.49 21.62
N MET A 29 -38.81 -15.17 21.63
CA MET A 29 -38.11 -14.63 20.47
C MET A 29 -36.71 -15.22 20.31
N SER A 30 -36.25 -15.30 19.07
CA SER A 30 -34.93 -15.79 18.69
C SER A 30 -34.36 -15.01 17.52
N ILE A 31 -33.03 -14.91 17.50
CA ILE A 31 -32.27 -14.61 16.29
C ILE A 31 -31.49 -15.87 15.96
N GLU A 32 -31.69 -16.42 14.77
CA GLU A 32 -31.00 -17.60 14.27
C GLU A 32 -30.08 -17.23 13.11
N ASP A 33 -28.94 -17.92 12.98
CA ASP A 33 -28.08 -17.82 11.81
C ASP A 33 -28.72 -18.53 10.59
N VAL A 34 -28.09 -18.41 9.43
CA VAL A 34 -28.53 -19.06 8.18
C VAL A 34 -28.62 -20.60 8.26
N ASN A 35 -27.95 -21.21 9.26
CA ASN A 35 -27.95 -22.64 9.51
C ASN A 35 -28.94 -23.05 10.61
N GLN A 36 -29.82 -22.13 11.05
CA GLN A 36 -30.80 -22.33 12.13
C GLN A 36 -30.14 -22.59 13.49
N ASN A 37 -28.92 -22.10 13.70
CA ASN A 37 -28.32 -22.09 15.02
C ASN A 37 -28.77 -20.82 15.75
N PRO A 38 -29.27 -20.93 16.99
CA PRO A 38 -29.69 -19.76 17.74
C PRO A 38 -28.49 -18.92 18.17
N LEU A 39 -28.48 -17.66 17.74
CA LEU A 39 -27.53 -16.63 18.18
C LEU A 39 -28.04 -15.94 19.47
N ILE A 40 -29.35 -15.71 19.54
CA ILE A 40 -30.03 -15.15 20.71
C ILE A 40 -31.32 -15.94 20.93
N ASN A 41 -31.61 -16.34 22.17
CA ASN A 41 -32.86 -16.99 22.56
C ASN A 41 -33.38 -16.36 23.84
N ILE A 42 -34.61 -15.85 23.80
CA ILE A 42 -35.25 -15.20 24.95
C ILE A 42 -36.66 -15.75 25.12
N GLY A 43 -37.03 -16.06 26.36
CA GLY A 43 -38.40 -16.48 26.68
C GLY A 43 -38.81 -17.88 26.20
N PHE A 44 -37.91 -18.67 25.63
CA PHE A 44 -38.24 -20.01 25.12
C PHE A 44 -38.99 -20.86 26.16
N SER A 45 -40.09 -21.45 25.73
CA SER A 45 -40.98 -22.26 26.54
C SER A 45 -40.35 -23.57 27.01
N ASP A 46 -40.82 -24.06 28.16
CA ASP A 46 -40.39 -25.33 28.75
C ASP A 46 -40.64 -26.52 27.81
N ILE A 47 -41.76 -26.51 27.06
CA ILE A 47 -42.10 -27.60 26.14
C ILE A 47 -41.03 -27.75 25.05
N CYS A 48 -40.56 -26.64 24.51
CA CYS A 48 -39.49 -26.62 23.51
C CYS A 48 -38.15 -27.02 24.13
N LYS A 49 -37.76 -26.34 25.23
CA LYS A 49 -36.44 -26.49 25.87
C LYS A 49 -36.19 -27.88 26.43
N LYS A 50 -37.19 -28.47 27.10
CA LYS A 50 -37.03 -29.72 27.87
C LYS A 50 -37.42 -30.95 27.06
N TYR A 51 -38.29 -30.82 26.06
CA TYR A 51 -38.82 -31.97 25.33
C TYR A 51 -38.53 -31.91 23.84
N HIS A 52 -39.00 -30.88 23.12
CA HIS A 52 -38.89 -30.88 21.65
C HIS A 52 -37.45 -30.83 21.15
N THR A 53 -36.57 -30.06 21.79
CA THR A 53 -35.16 -29.97 21.38
C THR A 53 -34.28 -31.07 21.96
N GLN A 54 -34.67 -31.71 23.06
CA GLN A 54 -33.87 -32.73 23.75
C GLN A 54 -34.04 -34.13 23.13
N ASN A 55 -35.18 -34.41 22.49
CA ASN A 55 -35.39 -35.69 21.82
C ASN A 55 -34.99 -35.63 20.33
N PRO A 56 -34.12 -36.53 19.83
CA PRO A 56 -33.61 -36.47 18.47
C PRO A 56 -34.69 -36.45 17.37
N LYS A 57 -35.82 -37.14 17.58
CA LYS A 57 -36.90 -37.21 16.59
C LYS A 57 -37.69 -35.91 16.53
N THR A 58 -37.99 -35.30 17.67
CA THR A 58 -38.68 -33.99 17.72
C THR A 58 -37.75 -32.83 17.38
N LEU A 59 -36.43 -32.95 17.63
CA LEU A 59 -35.44 -31.99 17.18
C LEU A 59 -35.31 -32.01 15.65
N CYS A 60 -35.34 -33.20 15.04
CA CYS A 60 -35.39 -33.32 13.57
C CYS A 60 -36.63 -32.62 12.98
N ARG A 61 -37.78 -32.70 13.67
CA ARG A 61 -38.99 -31.96 13.31
C ARG A 61 -38.82 -30.45 13.44
N CYS A 62 -38.14 -29.95 14.48
CA CYS A 62 -37.80 -28.52 14.58
C CYS A 62 -36.97 -28.07 13.38
N LYS A 63 -35.86 -28.76 13.08
CA LYS A 63 -34.96 -28.42 11.97
C LYS A 63 -35.65 -28.46 10.59
N ARG A 64 -36.57 -29.42 10.37
CA ARG A 64 -37.38 -29.44 9.14
C ARG A 64 -38.32 -28.26 9.03
N SER A 65 -38.85 -27.78 10.16
CA SER A 65 -39.72 -26.60 10.18
C SER A 65 -38.91 -25.35 9.86
N GLY A 66 -37.69 -25.21 10.41
CA GLY A 66 -36.79 -24.10 10.07
C GLY A 66 -36.26 -24.13 8.63
N ALA A 67 -36.03 -25.31 8.04
CA ALA A 67 -35.62 -25.41 6.64
C ALA A 67 -36.71 -24.89 5.68
N PHE A 68 -37.97 -25.19 5.98
CA PHE A 68 -39.11 -24.61 5.26
C PHE A 68 -39.16 -23.09 5.37
N VAL A 69 -38.68 -22.49 6.47
CA VAL A 69 -38.68 -21.04 6.63
C VAL A 69 -37.76 -20.39 5.60
N THR A 70 -36.51 -20.86 5.51
CA THR A 70 -35.48 -20.27 4.62
C THR A 70 -35.92 -20.16 3.15
N ASP A 71 -36.67 -21.14 2.65
CA ASP A 71 -37.09 -21.18 1.24
C ASP A 71 -38.12 -20.09 0.87
N TYR A 72 -38.89 -19.59 1.83
CA TYR A 72 -40.01 -18.66 1.58
C TYR A 72 -39.76 -17.23 2.08
N LEU A 73 -38.68 -17.04 2.84
CA LEU A 73 -38.33 -15.73 3.40
C LEU A 73 -37.86 -14.72 2.34
N TYR A 74 -37.40 -15.13 1.17
CA TYR A 74 -36.97 -14.18 0.13
C TYR A 74 -38.14 -13.47 -0.57
N GLU A 75 -39.35 -14.04 -0.50
CA GLU A 75 -40.51 -13.54 -1.23
C GLU A 75 -41.51 -12.77 -0.35
N ASN A 76 -41.33 -12.81 0.98
CA ASN A 76 -42.27 -12.25 1.93
C ASN A 76 -41.54 -11.52 3.07
N ASP A 77 -42.14 -10.45 3.59
CA ASP A 77 -41.61 -9.70 4.74
C ASP A 77 -41.49 -10.58 6.01
N TYR A 78 -42.43 -11.51 6.18
CA TYR A 78 -42.39 -12.57 7.16
C TYR A 78 -43.30 -13.72 6.74
N ILE A 79 -43.15 -14.87 7.41
CA ILE A 79 -44.05 -16.01 7.28
C ILE A 79 -44.59 -16.43 8.64
N THR A 80 -45.77 -17.03 8.64
CA THR A 80 -46.37 -17.67 9.82
C THR A 80 -46.58 -19.14 9.53
N TYR A 81 -46.11 -20.00 10.42
CA TYR A 81 -46.20 -21.45 10.23
C TYR A 81 -46.51 -22.16 11.54
N ARG A 82 -47.02 -23.38 11.42
CA ARG A 82 -47.12 -24.31 12.55
C ARG A 82 -45.94 -25.27 12.46
N CYS A 83 -45.06 -25.26 13.45
CA CYS A 83 -43.92 -26.17 13.48
C CYS A 83 -44.42 -27.62 13.56
N GLN A 84 -43.60 -28.58 13.11
CA GLN A 84 -43.95 -30.00 13.09
C GLN A 84 -44.16 -30.63 14.49
N ASN A 85 -43.84 -29.89 15.55
CA ASN A 85 -44.15 -30.26 16.92
C ASN A 85 -45.48 -29.67 17.43
N GLY A 86 -46.08 -28.75 16.68
CA GLY A 86 -47.48 -28.32 16.84
C GLY A 86 -47.67 -26.87 17.29
N LEU A 87 -46.61 -26.17 17.68
CA LEU A 87 -46.66 -24.75 18.06
C LEU A 87 -46.69 -23.84 16.83
N ILE A 88 -47.13 -22.59 17.02
CA ILE A 88 -47.12 -21.57 15.96
C ILE A 88 -45.92 -20.66 16.16
N ASP A 89 -45.22 -20.42 15.06
CA ASP A 89 -44.03 -19.57 14.97
C ASP A 89 -44.16 -18.64 13.77
N MET A 90 -43.50 -17.49 13.86
CA MET A 90 -43.41 -16.49 12.81
C MET A 90 -41.95 -16.11 12.62
N ALA A 91 -41.55 -15.87 11.36
CA ALA A 91 -40.16 -15.64 11.01
C ALA A 91 -40.05 -14.52 9.97
N SER A 92 -39.13 -13.59 10.19
CA SER A 92 -38.76 -12.52 9.24
C SER A 92 -37.27 -12.57 8.94
N PRO A 93 -36.85 -12.39 7.68
CA PRO A 93 -35.45 -12.45 7.33
C PRO A 93 -34.74 -11.14 7.64
N ILE A 94 -33.46 -11.25 7.99
CA ILE A 94 -32.53 -10.13 8.01
C ILE A 94 -31.62 -10.32 6.80
N ILE A 95 -31.73 -9.41 5.83
CA ILE A 95 -31.08 -9.50 4.52
C ILE A 95 -30.14 -8.31 4.34
N ILE A 96 -28.84 -8.55 4.16
CA ILE A 96 -27.85 -7.48 3.95
C ILE A 96 -27.23 -7.65 2.56
N GLU A 97 -27.24 -6.60 1.74
CA GLU A 97 -26.79 -6.64 0.33
C GLU A 97 -27.45 -7.75 -0.51
N GLY A 98 -28.72 -8.10 -0.21
CA GLY A 98 -29.47 -9.15 -0.92
C GLY A 98 -29.20 -10.57 -0.42
N GLU A 99 -28.31 -10.75 0.56
CA GLU A 99 -28.01 -12.05 1.17
C GLU A 99 -28.73 -12.19 2.52
N HIS A 100 -29.43 -13.31 2.75
CA HIS A 100 -29.95 -13.66 4.06
C HIS A 100 -28.79 -13.93 5.03
N VAL A 101 -28.73 -13.20 6.13
CA VAL A 101 -27.64 -13.31 7.14
C VAL A 101 -28.11 -13.88 8.47
N ALA A 102 -29.38 -13.69 8.82
CA ALA A 102 -30.01 -14.19 10.03
C ALA A 102 -31.53 -14.14 9.90
N THR A 103 -32.24 -14.94 10.70
CA THR A 103 -33.69 -14.92 10.80
C THR A 103 -34.10 -14.40 12.17
N PHE A 104 -35.05 -13.45 12.20
CA PHE A 104 -35.76 -13.08 13.41
C PHE A 104 -36.98 -13.98 13.57
N LEU A 105 -37.03 -14.76 14.64
CA LEU A 105 -38.19 -15.57 14.98
C LEU A 105 -38.90 -15.06 16.23
N ILE A 106 -40.23 -15.11 16.19
CA ILE A 106 -41.09 -15.00 17.36
C ILE A 106 -42.08 -16.16 17.34
N GLY A 107 -42.50 -16.68 18.49
CA GLY A 107 -43.44 -17.79 18.47
C GLY A 107 -43.49 -18.61 19.73
N GLN A 108 -43.66 -19.92 19.53
CA GLN A 108 -44.02 -20.88 20.57
C GLN A 108 -45.35 -20.54 21.24
N ILE A 109 -46.34 -20.22 20.41
CA ILE A 109 -47.68 -19.80 20.85
C ILE A 109 -48.79 -20.64 20.24
N PHE A 110 -50.02 -20.38 20.68
CA PHE A 110 -51.22 -20.76 19.95
C PHE A 110 -52.13 -19.55 19.67
N PHE A 111 -52.94 -19.63 18.61
CA PHE A 111 -54.01 -18.65 18.36
C PHE A 111 -55.35 -19.00 19.01
N GLN A 112 -55.47 -20.23 19.49
CA GLN A 112 -56.64 -20.78 20.15
C GLN A 112 -56.17 -21.88 21.10
N LYS A 113 -57.02 -22.34 22.02
CA LYS A 113 -56.67 -23.42 22.94
C LYS A 113 -56.13 -24.65 22.18
N PRO A 114 -55.01 -25.24 22.61
CA PRO A 114 -54.40 -26.37 21.92
C PRO A 114 -55.23 -27.65 22.06
N ASP A 115 -55.15 -28.51 21.05
CA ASP A 115 -55.69 -29.87 21.12
C ASP A 115 -54.82 -30.73 22.06
N ARG A 116 -55.26 -30.85 23.32
CA ARG A 116 -54.54 -31.63 24.34
C ARG A 116 -54.40 -33.11 23.97
N ASP A 117 -55.35 -33.70 23.24
CA ASP A 117 -55.27 -35.11 22.85
C ASP A 117 -54.18 -35.36 21.81
N TYR A 118 -54.00 -34.42 20.87
CA TYR A 118 -52.86 -34.44 19.95
C TYR A 118 -51.53 -34.45 20.70
N PHE A 119 -51.36 -33.56 21.69
CA PHE A 119 -50.11 -33.47 22.46
C PHE A 119 -49.92 -34.66 23.41
N LYS A 120 -50.99 -35.22 23.97
CA LYS A 120 -50.94 -36.46 24.75
C LYS A 120 -50.44 -37.64 23.90
N LYS A 121 -50.98 -37.79 22.68
CA LYS A 121 -50.51 -38.79 21.71
C LYS A 121 -49.05 -38.55 21.32
N GLN A 122 -48.65 -37.29 21.17
CA GLN A 122 -47.27 -36.91 20.88
C GLN A 122 -46.32 -37.33 22.01
N ALA A 123 -46.68 -37.06 23.27
CA ALA A 123 -45.91 -37.45 24.44
C ALA A 123 -45.69 -38.97 24.51
N ILE A 124 -46.75 -39.75 24.35
CA ILE A 124 -46.68 -41.22 24.31
C ILE A 124 -45.78 -41.69 23.16
N LYS A 125 -45.96 -41.12 21.96
CA LYS A 125 -45.20 -41.50 20.76
C LYS A 125 -43.69 -41.28 20.92
N PHE A 126 -43.29 -40.22 21.60
CA PHE A 126 -41.87 -39.85 21.75
C PHE A 126 -41.28 -40.21 23.13
N GLY A 127 -42.07 -40.85 24.00
CA GLY A 127 -41.61 -41.34 25.30
C GLY A 127 -41.42 -40.24 26.34
N PHE A 128 -42.18 -39.14 26.26
CA PHE A 128 -42.16 -38.08 27.27
C PHE A 128 -43.02 -38.46 28.48
N ASN A 129 -42.69 -37.93 29.65
CA ASN A 129 -43.61 -37.95 30.79
C ASN A 129 -44.87 -37.15 30.41
N VAL A 130 -46.00 -37.82 30.30
CA VAL A 130 -47.25 -37.24 29.78
C VAL A 130 -47.74 -36.09 30.65
N ASP A 131 -47.72 -36.25 31.97
CA ASP A 131 -48.28 -35.25 32.89
C ASP A 131 -47.42 -33.99 32.91
N GLU A 132 -46.09 -34.14 33.03
CA GLU A 132 -45.16 -33.01 33.00
C GLU A 132 -45.17 -32.30 31.65
N TYR A 133 -45.26 -33.05 30.54
CA TYR A 133 -45.34 -32.50 29.19
C TYR A 133 -46.62 -31.69 28.97
N LEU A 134 -47.76 -32.19 29.44
CA LEU A 134 -49.02 -31.46 29.36
C LEU A 134 -49.05 -30.24 30.29
N GLN A 135 -48.40 -30.30 31.47
CA GLN A 135 -48.21 -29.11 32.31
C GLN A 135 -47.34 -28.06 31.60
N ALA A 136 -46.30 -28.47 30.87
CA ALA A 136 -45.50 -27.56 30.06
C ALA A 136 -46.32 -26.96 28.89
N LEU A 137 -47.21 -27.73 28.28
CA LEU A 137 -48.15 -27.26 27.26
C LEU A 137 -49.13 -26.21 27.80
N ASP A 138 -49.65 -26.40 29.01
CA ASP A 138 -50.62 -25.47 29.62
C ASP A 138 -50.04 -24.09 29.92
N ARG A 139 -48.71 -23.96 29.99
CA ARG A 139 -48.01 -22.69 30.17
C ARG A 139 -47.77 -21.94 28.86
N ILE A 140 -48.08 -22.54 27.71
CA ILE A 140 -47.89 -21.89 26.41
C ILE A 140 -48.95 -20.79 26.24
N PRO A 141 -48.53 -19.54 25.95
CA PRO A 141 -49.47 -18.44 25.83
C PRO A 141 -50.34 -18.58 24.57
N VAL A 142 -51.58 -18.13 24.70
CA VAL A 142 -52.57 -18.07 23.62
C VAL A 142 -52.79 -16.61 23.24
N TYR A 143 -52.40 -16.23 22.04
CA TYR A 143 -52.55 -14.87 21.52
C TYR A 143 -53.70 -14.79 20.53
N SER A 144 -54.33 -13.62 20.40
CA SER A 144 -55.17 -13.37 19.23
C SER A 144 -54.30 -13.33 17.96
N LYS A 145 -54.86 -13.73 16.81
CA LYS A 145 -54.16 -13.59 15.53
C LYS A 145 -53.76 -12.14 15.26
N GLU A 146 -54.66 -11.21 15.61
CA GLU A 146 -54.47 -9.78 15.37
C GLU A 146 -53.28 -9.22 16.16
N ASP A 147 -53.17 -9.55 17.45
CA ASP A 147 -52.07 -9.07 18.29
C ASP A 147 -50.73 -9.69 17.87
N ALA A 148 -50.73 -10.98 17.54
CA ALA A 148 -49.54 -11.67 17.06
C ALA A 148 -49.01 -11.04 15.77
N TYR A 149 -49.89 -10.70 14.81
CA TYR A 149 -49.48 -10.02 13.59
C TYR A 149 -48.99 -8.58 13.83
N LYS A 150 -49.63 -7.81 14.73
CA LYS A 150 -49.13 -6.47 15.12
C LYS A 150 -47.71 -6.53 15.70
N ILE A 151 -47.44 -7.53 16.55
CA ILE A 151 -46.10 -7.76 17.10
C ILE A 151 -45.12 -8.16 15.99
N MET A 152 -45.52 -9.02 15.07
CA MET A 152 -44.69 -9.44 13.94
C MET A 152 -44.36 -8.27 13.00
N ASP A 153 -45.30 -7.39 12.71
CA ASP A 153 -45.07 -6.18 11.91
C ASP A 153 -44.02 -5.27 12.60
N TYR A 154 -44.09 -5.13 13.93
CA TYR A 154 -43.07 -4.43 14.70
C TYR A 154 -41.70 -5.13 14.61
N CYS A 155 -41.64 -6.45 14.81
CA CYS A 155 -40.41 -7.23 14.69
C CYS A 155 -39.81 -7.16 13.28
N THR A 156 -40.64 -7.10 12.24
CA THR A 156 -40.22 -6.94 10.84
C THR A 156 -39.58 -5.57 10.63
N ASN A 157 -40.21 -4.50 11.13
CA ASN A 157 -39.60 -3.16 11.10
C ASN A 157 -38.26 -3.12 11.86
N PHE A 158 -38.17 -3.83 12.98
CA PHE A 158 -36.93 -3.95 13.73
C PHE A 158 -35.86 -4.75 12.95
N ALA A 159 -36.23 -5.85 12.27
CA ALA A 159 -35.34 -6.59 11.38
C ALA A 159 -34.83 -5.72 10.20
N GLN A 160 -35.65 -4.82 9.68
CA GLN A 160 -35.22 -3.82 8.67
C GLN A 160 -34.24 -2.80 9.25
N ILE A 161 -34.38 -2.39 10.50
CA ILE A 161 -33.39 -1.53 11.19
C ILE A 161 -32.06 -2.28 11.34
N LEU A 162 -32.09 -3.54 11.77
CA LEU A 162 -30.90 -4.39 11.85
C LEU A 162 -30.23 -4.57 10.49
N THR A 163 -31.03 -4.71 9.43
CA THR A 163 -30.55 -4.75 8.05
C THR A 163 -29.78 -3.46 7.69
N LYS A 164 -30.34 -2.28 7.97
CA LYS A 164 -29.68 -1.00 7.71
C LYS A 164 -28.40 -0.82 8.54
N LEU A 165 -28.43 -1.20 9.82
CA LEU A 165 -27.28 -1.15 10.71
C LEU A 165 -26.14 -2.06 10.20
N GLY A 166 -26.47 -3.31 9.89
CA GLY A 166 -25.50 -4.27 9.38
C GLY A 166 -24.93 -3.87 8.02
N LEU A 167 -25.73 -3.24 7.15
CA LEU A 167 -25.24 -2.64 5.90
C LEU A 167 -24.25 -1.50 6.17
N ASN A 168 -24.51 -0.63 7.15
CA ASN A 168 -23.59 0.44 7.51
C ASN A 168 -22.26 -0.11 8.04
N ASN A 169 -22.33 -1.07 8.96
CA ASN A 169 -21.15 -1.70 9.55
C ASN A 169 -20.33 -2.46 8.48
N LEU A 170 -20.99 -3.14 7.54
CA LEU A 170 -20.33 -3.77 6.41
C LEU A 170 -19.59 -2.75 5.53
N LYS A 171 -20.22 -1.60 5.24
CA LYS A 171 -19.57 -0.52 4.49
C LYS A 171 -18.36 0.02 5.25
N GLU A 172 -18.47 0.25 6.55
CA GLU A 172 -17.35 0.71 7.38
C GLU A 172 -16.18 -0.28 7.36
N ILE A 173 -16.45 -1.58 7.52
CA ILE A 173 -15.43 -2.63 7.43
C ILE A 173 -14.77 -2.62 6.04
N LYS A 174 -15.56 -2.54 4.95
CA LYS A 174 -15.02 -2.45 3.58
C LYS A 174 -14.17 -1.19 3.38
N HIS A 175 -14.61 -0.03 3.89
CA HIS A 175 -13.87 1.22 3.82
C HIS A 175 -12.56 1.17 4.59
N LYS A 176 -12.57 0.64 5.82
CA LYS A 176 -11.38 0.45 6.65
C LYS A 176 -10.37 -0.46 5.96
N ASN A 177 -10.81 -1.62 5.47
CA ASN A 177 -9.93 -2.55 4.76
C ASN A 177 -9.32 -1.93 3.50
N LYS A 178 -10.10 -1.16 2.73
CA LYS A 178 -9.62 -0.45 1.54
C LYS A 178 -8.62 0.65 1.91
N LEU A 179 -8.83 1.35 3.02
CA LEU A 179 -7.92 2.37 3.52
C LEU A 179 -6.58 1.74 3.92
N GLU A 180 -6.60 0.66 4.70
CA GLU A 180 -5.39 -0.09 5.09
C GLU A 180 -4.64 -0.66 3.87
N GLU A 181 -5.36 -1.17 2.87
CA GLU A 181 -4.75 -1.64 1.62
C GLU A 181 -4.08 -0.49 0.85
N ASN A 182 -4.74 0.66 0.77
CA ASN A 182 -4.18 1.84 0.12
C ASN A 182 -2.96 2.38 0.87
N GLU A 183 -3.00 2.41 2.20
CA GLU A 183 -1.86 2.83 3.04
C GLU A 183 -0.63 1.93 2.77
N LYS A 184 -0.82 0.61 2.74
CA LYS A 184 0.23 -0.34 2.35
C LYS A 184 0.77 -0.08 0.95
N LYS A 185 -0.09 0.23 -0.03
CA LYS A 185 0.34 0.60 -1.39
C LYS A 185 1.19 1.86 -1.39
N TYR A 186 0.81 2.90 -0.64
CA TYR A 186 1.60 4.12 -0.51
C TYR A 186 2.98 3.85 0.10
N ASP A 187 3.04 3.02 1.14
CA ASP A 187 4.30 2.61 1.76
C ASP A 187 5.19 1.85 0.78
N LEU A 188 4.64 0.93 -0.02
CA LEU A 188 5.40 0.22 -1.05
C LEU A 188 5.95 1.18 -2.11
N LEU A 189 5.14 2.14 -2.57
CA LEU A 189 5.55 3.13 -3.57
C LEU A 189 6.70 4.01 -3.06
N ILE A 190 6.54 4.61 -1.88
CA ILE A 190 7.55 5.53 -1.33
C ILE A 190 8.85 4.79 -0.97
N ASN A 191 8.74 3.55 -0.48
CA ASN A 191 9.89 2.71 -0.17
C ASN A 191 10.54 2.07 -1.41
N GLY A 192 9.87 2.10 -2.56
CA GLY A 192 10.44 1.71 -3.85
C GLY A 192 11.38 2.78 -4.43
N ILE A 193 11.26 4.03 -4.00
CA ILE A 193 12.12 5.14 -4.46
C ILE A 193 13.53 4.98 -3.85
N SER A 194 14.55 4.93 -4.70
CA SER A 194 15.96 4.81 -4.28
C SER A 194 16.49 6.05 -3.56
N ASP A 195 15.97 7.22 -3.90
CA ASP A 195 16.35 8.48 -3.26
C ASP A 195 15.85 8.55 -1.82
N ILE A 196 16.56 9.29 -0.99
CA ILE A 196 16.05 9.69 0.33
C ILE A 196 14.83 10.57 0.09
N THR A 197 13.67 10.20 0.61
CA THR A 197 12.42 10.94 0.40
C THR A 197 11.70 11.17 1.72
N LEU A 198 11.27 12.41 1.93
CA LEU A 198 10.45 12.80 3.07
C LEU A 198 9.36 13.80 2.64
N LEU A 199 8.21 13.68 3.29
CA LEU A 199 7.08 14.60 3.20
C LEU A 199 6.99 15.35 4.52
N CYS A 200 7.05 16.69 4.46
CA CYS A 200 6.87 17.55 5.61
C CYS A 200 5.55 18.30 5.50
N LYS A 201 4.84 18.40 6.63
CA LYS A 201 3.72 19.32 6.81
C LYS A 201 4.26 20.69 7.22
N ILE A 202 3.75 21.73 6.59
CA ILE A 202 4.09 23.12 6.89
C ILE A 202 3.08 23.61 7.93
N GLU A 203 3.51 23.73 9.19
CA GLU A 203 2.65 24.26 10.26
C GLU A 203 2.75 25.79 10.32
N LYS A 204 3.99 26.30 10.22
CA LYS A 204 4.33 27.72 10.15
C LYS A 204 5.57 27.92 9.27
N VAL A 205 5.88 29.17 8.94
CA VAL A 205 7.17 29.52 8.31
C VAL A 205 8.31 29.03 9.20
N ASN A 206 9.29 28.30 8.64
CA ASN A 206 10.36 27.58 9.35
C ASN A 206 9.94 26.40 10.24
N ASP A 207 8.68 25.99 10.22
CA ASP A 207 8.16 24.92 11.08
C ASP A 207 7.66 23.75 10.23
N LEU A 208 8.61 22.90 9.84
CA LEU A 208 8.39 21.72 9.03
C LEU A 208 8.33 20.49 9.93
N ARG A 209 7.12 19.94 10.11
CA ARG A 209 6.92 18.68 10.82
C ARG A 209 6.99 17.52 9.85
N ILE A 210 7.78 16.50 10.14
CA ILE A 210 7.89 15.33 9.26
C ILE A 210 6.57 14.55 9.31
N ALA A 211 5.91 14.41 8.18
CA ALA A 211 4.65 13.68 8.05
C ALA A 211 4.87 12.24 7.56
N LYS A 212 5.86 12.01 6.69
CA LYS A 212 6.19 10.67 6.18
C LYS A 212 7.64 10.64 5.68
N VAL A 213 8.26 9.46 5.73
CA VAL A 213 9.61 9.21 5.23
C VAL A 213 9.69 7.86 4.55
N ASN A 214 10.67 7.66 3.68
CA ASN A 214 10.97 6.32 3.16
C ASN A 214 12.10 5.62 3.91
N LYS A 215 12.24 4.32 3.66
CA LYS A 215 13.28 3.46 4.27
C LYS A 215 14.70 3.99 4.06
N ASN A 216 14.96 4.70 2.95
CA ASN A 216 16.29 5.21 2.65
C ASN A 216 16.63 6.42 3.53
N PHE A 217 15.65 7.26 3.85
CA PHE A 217 15.81 8.30 4.88
C PHE A 217 16.15 7.66 6.22
N LEU A 218 15.34 6.70 6.69
CA LEU A 218 15.54 6.04 7.99
C LEU A 218 16.91 5.38 8.11
N LYS A 219 17.36 4.66 7.07
CA LYS A 219 18.71 4.09 6.99
C LYS A 219 19.81 5.14 7.09
N LYS A 220 19.59 6.35 6.54
CA LYS A 220 20.60 7.42 6.53
C LYS A 220 20.76 8.07 7.90
N ILE A 221 19.66 8.28 8.62
CA ILE A 221 19.66 8.93 9.94
C ILE A 221 19.82 7.93 11.09
N ASN A 222 19.63 6.64 10.84
CA ASN A 222 19.69 5.56 11.83
C ASN A 222 18.68 5.74 12.98
N LEU A 223 17.44 6.08 12.64
CA LEU A 223 16.29 6.18 13.55
C LEU A 223 15.11 5.38 12.99
N THR A 224 14.14 5.08 13.85
CA THR A 224 12.88 4.44 13.47
C THR A 224 11.85 5.44 12.96
N GLU A 225 10.84 4.96 12.23
CA GLU A 225 9.76 5.84 11.73
C GLU A 225 9.01 6.53 12.87
N SER A 226 8.77 5.83 13.99
CA SER A 226 8.09 6.38 15.17
C SER A 226 8.86 7.49 15.88
N GLU A 227 10.19 7.52 15.78
CA GLU A 227 11.01 8.59 16.37
C GLU A 227 11.05 9.85 15.49
N VAL A 228 10.73 9.70 14.21
CA VAL A 228 10.93 10.70 13.17
C VAL A 228 9.62 11.37 12.78
N VAL A 229 8.58 10.57 12.54
CA VAL A 229 7.27 11.08 12.12
C VAL A 229 6.66 11.86 13.28
N GLY A 230 6.21 13.08 12.98
CA GLY A 230 5.71 14.01 13.97
C GLY A 230 6.79 14.90 14.58
N SER A 231 8.09 14.65 14.38
CA SER A 231 9.17 15.52 14.88
C SER A 231 9.44 16.69 13.93
N LEU A 232 10.09 17.76 14.41
CA LEU A 232 10.48 18.87 13.53
C LEU A 232 11.70 18.47 12.70
N LEU A 233 11.72 18.85 11.43
CA LEU A 233 12.82 18.51 10.52
C LEU A 233 14.18 18.93 11.09
N LYS A 234 14.26 20.14 11.66
CA LYS A 234 15.48 20.69 12.28
C LYS A 234 16.00 19.89 13.49
N GLU A 235 15.15 19.09 14.12
CA GLU A 235 15.53 18.24 15.27
C GLU A 235 16.12 16.92 14.81
N ILE A 236 15.73 16.46 13.61
CA ILE A 236 16.14 15.17 13.05
C ILE A 236 17.40 15.29 12.18
N ILE A 237 17.52 16.36 11.37
CA ILE A 237 18.72 16.56 10.53
C ILE A 237 19.75 17.44 11.23
N ASN A 238 21.03 17.20 10.96
CA ASN A 238 22.10 17.95 11.62
C ASN A 238 22.03 19.46 11.31
N ASN A 239 22.47 20.29 12.27
CA ASN A 239 22.35 21.75 12.19
C ASN A 239 23.04 22.34 10.94
N ASN A 240 24.20 21.81 10.53
CA ASN A 240 24.93 22.31 9.36
C ASN A 240 24.18 22.05 8.04
N LEU A 241 23.53 20.90 7.91
CA LEU A 241 22.69 20.60 6.76
C LEU A 241 21.41 21.45 6.80
N TYR A 242 20.79 21.58 7.97
CA TYR A 242 19.57 22.38 8.12
C TYR A 242 19.82 23.84 7.73
N THR A 243 20.90 24.47 8.19
CA THR A 243 21.23 25.86 7.82
C THR A 243 21.40 26.05 6.32
N LYS A 244 22.07 25.11 5.63
CA LYS A 244 22.22 25.13 4.16
C LYS A 244 20.87 24.98 3.43
N LEU A 245 19.94 24.23 4.00
CA LEU A 245 18.63 23.97 3.39
C LEU A 245 17.59 25.06 3.70
N ASN A 246 17.64 25.67 4.89
CA ASN A 246 16.57 26.51 5.42
C ASN A 246 16.20 27.67 4.49
N ASP A 247 17.20 28.38 3.95
CA ASP A 247 16.95 29.51 3.04
C ASP A 247 16.33 29.05 1.72
N LYS A 248 16.77 27.90 1.20
CA LYS A 248 16.22 27.29 -0.03
C LYS A 248 14.80 26.77 0.19
N ILE A 249 14.54 26.15 1.33
CA ILE A 249 13.21 25.70 1.76
C ILE A 249 12.24 26.88 1.83
N ASN A 250 12.64 27.96 2.52
CA ASN A 250 11.81 29.15 2.64
C ASN A 250 11.54 29.82 1.30
N THR A 251 12.55 29.86 0.43
CA THR A 251 12.40 30.39 -0.93
C THR A 251 11.44 29.53 -1.74
N ALA A 252 11.60 28.20 -1.73
CA ALA A 252 10.72 27.27 -2.44
C ALA A 252 9.25 27.41 -2.01
N ILE A 253 9.01 27.49 -0.70
CA ILE A 253 7.66 27.67 -0.12
C ILE A 253 7.10 29.05 -0.50
N LYS A 254 7.88 30.13 -0.32
CA LYS A 254 7.42 31.50 -0.58
C LYS A 254 7.11 31.73 -2.07
N GLU A 255 7.98 31.24 -2.95
CA GLU A 255 7.83 31.40 -4.40
C GLU A 255 6.89 30.36 -5.04
N ARG A 256 6.48 29.35 -4.27
CA ARG A 256 5.66 28.22 -4.74
C ARG A 256 6.28 27.46 -5.91
N LYS A 257 7.61 27.39 -5.94
CA LYS A 257 8.36 26.80 -7.05
C LYS A 257 9.15 25.60 -6.60
N LYS A 258 9.19 24.61 -7.50
CA LYS A 258 10.12 23.49 -7.37
C LYS A 258 11.55 24.03 -7.46
N MET A 259 12.40 23.60 -6.55
CA MET A 259 13.82 23.96 -6.55
C MET A 259 14.67 22.70 -6.58
N GLN A 260 15.80 22.78 -7.26
CA GLN A 260 16.80 21.71 -7.35
C GLN A 260 18.19 22.31 -7.21
N PHE A 261 19.05 21.68 -6.41
CA PHE A 261 20.42 22.13 -6.18
C PHE A 261 21.28 21.02 -5.58
N GLU A 262 22.59 21.10 -5.80
CA GLU A 262 23.56 20.14 -5.27
C GLU A 262 24.10 20.60 -3.90
N ILE A 263 24.26 19.67 -2.96
CA ILE A 263 24.91 19.89 -1.66
C ILE A 263 25.96 18.83 -1.42
N PHE A 264 27.13 19.25 -0.93
CA PHE A 264 28.12 18.36 -0.34
C PHE A 264 27.90 18.22 1.17
N ASN A 265 27.69 16.99 1.63
CA ASN A 265 27.48 16.67 3.04
C ASN A 265 28.02 15.27 3.38
N LEU A 266 28.71 15.14 4.52
CA LEU A 266 29.28 13.86 5.00
C LEU A 266 30.00 13.07 3.87
N ASN A 267 30.94 13.74 3.20
CA ASN A 267 31.76 13.19 2.10
C ASN A 267 30.99 12.67 0.88
N ASN A 268 29.75 13.11 0.68
CA ASN A 268 28.95 12.72 -0.47
C ASN A 268 28.28 13.95 -1.10
N TYR A 269 28.11 13.89 -2.42
CA TYR A 269 27.31 14.87 -3.16
C TYR A 269 25.86 14.39 -3.25
N TYR A 270 24.93 15.28 -2.94
CA TYR A 270 23.49 15.03 -3.06
C TYR A 270 22.85 16.06 -3.97
N ASP A 271 22.01 15.58 -4.89
CA ASP A 271 21.05 16.39 -5.63
C ASP A 271 19.76 16.50 -4.80
N ILE A 272 19.49 17.69 -4.28
CA ILE A 272 18.32 17.95 -3.43
C ILE A 272 17.22 18.56 -4.28
N LYS A 273 16.00 18.02 -4.18
CA LYS A 273 14.81 18.61 -4.79
C LYS A 273 13.80 18.97 -3.72
N LEU A 274 13.28 20.19 -3.81
CA LEU A 274 12.23 20.72 -2.95
C LEU A 274 10.98 20.93 -3.80
N MET A 275 9.89 20.26 -3.44
CA MET A 275 8.63 20.30 -4.18
C MET A 275 7.49 20.71 -3.25
N PRO A 276 7.13 22.01 -3.21
CA PRO A 276 5.95 22.48 -2.50
C PRO A 276 4.69 21.86 -3.13
N LEU A 277 3.78 21.38 -2.28
CA LEU A 277 2.50 20.81 -2.70
C LEU A 277 1.35 21.74 -2.28
N GLU A 278 0.58 22.19 -3.26
CA GLU A 278 -0.61 23.02 -3.06
C GLU A 278 -1.83 22.14 -2.74
N CYS A 279 -2.62 22.58 -1.77
CA CYS A 279 -3.89 21.97 -1.38
C CYS A 279 -4.84 23.11 -0.99
N ASP A 280 -5.88 23.31 -1.81
CA ASP A 280 -6.87 24.40 -1.65
C ASP A 280 -6.22 25.80 -1.59
N GLU A 281 -5.45 26.17 -2.61
CA GLU A 281 -4.78 27.49 -2.78
C GLU A 281 -3.62 27.83 -1.80
N TYR A 282 -3.38 26.98 -0.79
CA TYR A 282 -2.26 27.10 0.15
C TYR A 282 -1.28 25.93 0.05
N ILE A 283 0.02 26.21 0.21
CA ILE A 283 1.02 25.15 0.33
C ILE A 283 0.94 24.58 1.75
N LYS A 284 0.43 23.35 1.87
CA LYS A 284 0.34 22.64 3.16
C LYS A 284 1.50 21.67 3.38
N HIS A 285 2.15 21.23 2.32
CA HIS A 285 3.20 20.22 2.39
C HIS A 285 4.40 20.56 1.52
N LEU A 286 5.55 20.02 1.88
CA LEU A 286 6.78 20.08 1.13
C LEU A 286 7.33 18.66 0.99
N ILE A 287 7.53 18.19 -0.24
CA ILE A 287 8.34 16.99 -0.49
C ILE A 287 9.80 17.42 -0.61
N ILE A 288 10.68 16.71 0.09
CA ILE A 288 12.13 16.84 -0.03
C ILE A 288 12.67 15.50 -0.50
N THR A 289 13.43 15.50 -1.59
CA THR A 289 14.19 14.33 -2.03
C THR A 289 15.67 14.63 -2.06
N ALA A 290 16.50 13.63 -1.75
CA ALA A 290 17.94 13.71 -1.85
C ALA A 290 18.51 12.47 -2.56
N SER A 291 19.03 12.67 -3.77
CA SER A 291 19.66 11.63 -4.59
C SER A 291 21.16 11.69 -4.39
N ASN A 292 21.83 10.57 -4.06
CA ASN A 292 23.30 10.56 -4.00
C ASN A 292 23.87 10.55 -5.43
N ILE A 293 24.68 11.56 -5.76
CA ILE A 293 25.28 11.74 -7.08
C ILE A 293 26.82 11.64 -7.05
N SER A 294 27.42 11.17 -5.95
CA SER A 294 28.89 11.06 -5.82
C SER A 294 29.50 10.23 -6.96
N HIS A 295 28.97 9.04 -7.23
CA HIS A 295 29.47 8.19 -8.31
C HIS A 295 29.32 8.86 -9.69
N LYS A 296 28.24 9.62 -9.90
CA LYS A 296 28.05 10.38 -11.14
C LYS A 296 29.15 11.44 -11.31
N LYS A 297 29.50 12.16 -10.24
CA LYS A 297 30.59 13.15 -10.24
C LYS A 297 31.95 12.49 -10.51
N GLU A 298 32.25 11.36 -9.86
CA GLU A 298 33.49 10.60 -10.09
C GLU A 298 33.61 10.12 -11.54
N MET A 299 32.52 9.62 -12.13
CA MET A 299 32.49 9.23 -13.53
C MET A 299 32.67 10.42 -14.48
N GLU A 300 32.07 11.57 -14.17
CA GLU A 300 32.24 12.80 -14.95
C GLU A 300 33.71 13.27 -14.92
N GLU A 301 34.36 13.24 -13.76
CA GLU A 301 35.78 13.56 -13.62
C GLU A 301 36.67 12.57 -14.38
N TYR A 302 36.41 11.27 -14.25
CA TYR A 302 37.17 10.24 -14.97
C TYR A 302 37.03 10.38 -16.50
N ARG A 303 35.81 10.68 -16.98
CA ARG A 303 35.55 10.96 -18.40
C ARG A 303 36.37 12.15 -18.89
N LEU A 304 36.39 13.26 -18.14
CA LEU A 304 37.19 14.44 -18.48
C LEU A 304 38.69 14.12 -18.51
N GLN A 305 39.18 13.25 -17.63
CA GLN A 305 40.57 12.81 -17.65
C GLN A 305 40.90 11.95 -18.88
N LEU A 306 39.99 11.05 -19.30
CA LEU A 306 40.17 10.25 -20.52
C LEU A 306 40.19 11.11 -21.78
N GLU A 307 39.28 12.08 -21.91
CA GLU A 307 39.26 13.02 -23.05
C GLU A 307 40.58 13.79 -23.17
N LYS A 308 41.15 14.16 -22.02
CA LYS A 308 42.47 14.80 -21.96
C LYS A 308 43.59 13.88 -22.42
N LEU A 309 43.58 12.60 -22.01
CA LEU A 309 44.58 11.61 -22.43
C LEU A 309 44.47 11.27 -23.92
N GLU A 310 43.26 11.14 -24.44
CA GLU A 310 43.02 10.89 -25.87
C GLU A 310 43.52 12.04 -26.74
N SER A 311 43.27 13.28 -26.32
CA SER A 311 43.79 14.49 -26.99
C SER A 311 45.33 14.49 -27.03
N VAL A 312 45.99 14.09 -25.94
CA VAL A 312 47.46 13.94 -25.90
C VAL A 312 47.92 12.80 -26.82
N GLY A 313 47.20 11.68 -26.84
CA GLY A 313 47.51 10.52 -27.70
C GLY A 313 47.44 10.85 -29.20
N PHE A 314 46.42 11.60 -29.62
CA PHE A 314 46.27 12.05 -31.01
C PHE A 314 47.43 12.96 -31.43
N LEU A 315 47.78 13.94 -30.58
CA LEU A 315 48.92 14.82 -30.81
C LEU A 315 50.24 14.02 -30.87
N ALA A 316 50.45 13.08 -29.96
CA ALA A 316 51.64 12.23 -29.94
C ALA A 316 51.76 11.37 -31.21
N GLY A 317 50.64 10.84 -31.73
CA GLY A 317 50.61 10.09 -32.99
C GLY A 317 50.99 10.92 -34.20
N GLY A 318 50.44 12.13 -34.35
CA GLY A 318 50.80 13.06 -35.42
C GLY A 318 52.27 13.48 -35.36
N ILE A 319 52.77 13.76 -34.16
CA ILE A 319 54.17 14.14 -33.93
C ILE A 319 55.13 12.97 -34.21
N ALA A 320 54.79 11.75 -33.79
CA ALA A 320 55.60 10.56 -34.08
C ALA A 320 55.68 10.28 -35.58
N HIS A 321 54.57 10.48 -36.30
CA HIS A 321 54.54 10.40 -37.76
C HIS A 321 55.48 11.43 -38.40
N ASP A 322 55.42 12.70 -37.97
CA ASP A 322 56.28 13.76 -38.52
C ASP A 322 57.77 13.53 -38.21
N PHE A 323 58.09 13.05 -37.01
CA PHE A 323 59.44 12.62 -36.67
C PHE A 323 59.94 11.50 -37.58
N ASN A 324 59.13 10.48 -37.80
CA ASN A 324 59.50 9.36 -38.68
C ASN A 324 59.71 9.81 -40.13
N ASN A 325 58.95 10.80 -40.61
CA ASN A 325 59.14 11.39 -41.94
C ASN A 325 60.50 12.09 -42.05
N LEU A 326 60.85 12.93 -41.07
CA LEU A 326 62.14 13.64 -41.05
C LEU A 326 63.32 12.66 -40.97
N LEU A 327 63.20 11.59 -40.17
CA LEU A 327 64.21 10.54 -40.07
C LEU A 327 64.36 9.78 -41.39
N THR A 328 63.26 9.43 -42.05
CA THR A 328 63.27 8.70 -43.33
C THR A 328 63.98 9.52 -44.42
N VAL A 329 63.64 10.80 -44.56
CA VAL A 329 64.31 11.71 -45.52
C VAL A 329 65.80 11.84 -45.20
N SER A 330 66.15 12.02 -43.92
CA SER A 330 67.54 12.14 -43.49
C SER A 330 68.34 10.87 -43.79
N MET A 331 67.79 9.69 -43.52
CA MET A 331 68.43 8.40 -43.82
C MET A 331 68.60 8.19 -45.32
N ALA A 332 67.59 8.54 -46.13
CA ALA A 332 67.67 8.45 -47.59
C ALA A 332 68.77 9.36 -48.14
N ASN A 333 68.84 10.61 -47.69
CA ASN A 333 69.85 11.57 -48.10
C ASN A 333 71.27 11.13 -47.71
N ILE A 334 71.46 10.62 -46.49
CA ILE A 334 72.76 10.05 -46.06
C ILE A 334 73.16 8.85 -46.92
N SER A 335 72.20 7.97 -47.25
CA SER A 335 72.46 6.78 -48.05
C SER A 335 72.86 7.14 -49.50
N LEU A 336 72.16 8.12 -50.09
CA LEU A 336 72.50 8.66 -51.41
C LEU A 336 73.86 9.38 -51.40
N ALA A 337 74.16 10.16 -50.36
CA ALA A 337 75.45 10.83 -50.22
C ALA A 337 76.60 9.82 -50.16
N LYS A 338 76.46 8.75 -49.36
CA LYS A 338 77.45 7.66 -49.29
C LYS A 338 77.65 6.98 -50.65
N LYS A 339 76.56 6.72 -51.38
CA LYS A 339 76.61 6.14 -52.72
C LYS A 339 77.39 7.04 -53.71
N TYR A 340 77.08 8.34 -53.75
CA TYR A 340 77.76 9.28 -54.63
C TYR A 340 79.25 9.47 -54.30
N ILE A 341 79.64 9.36 -53.03
CA ILE A 341 81.05 9.36 -52.61
C ILE A 341 81.78 8.12 -53.13
N SER A 342 81.13 6.95 -53.12
CA SER A 342 81.76 5.68 -53.54
C SER A 342 81.96 5.50 -55.06
N GLU A 343 81.34 6.34 -55.89
CA GLU A 343 81.35 6.20 -57.36
C GLU A 343 82.48 7.02 -58.06
N GLU A 344 83.48 7.53 -57.32
CA GLU A 344 84.69 8.27 -57.80
C GLU A 344 84.48 9.15 -59.06
N ASN A 345 83.59 10.13 -58.99
CA ASN A 345 83.28 11.02 -60.11
C ASN A 345 83.46 12.50 -59.72
N GLU A 346 84.23 13.25 -60.51
CA GLU A 346 84.67 14.64 -60.21
C GLU A 346 83.49 15.65 -60.07
N TYR A 347 82.31 15.28 -60.56
CA TYR A 347 81.06 16.06 -60.49
C TYR A 347 80.14 15.75 -59.27
N ASN A 348 80.52 14.85 -58.35
CA ASN A 348 79.64 14.40 -57.27
C ASN A 348 79.69 15.25 -55.98
N ASN A 349 80.71 16.08 -55.78
CA ASN A 349 80.88 16.86 -54.55
C ASN A 349 79.71 17.81 -54.26
N THR A 350 79.20 18.50 -55.28
CA THR A 350 78.07 19.43 -55.13
C THR A 350 76.76 18.71 -54.77
N LYS A 351 76.52 17.52 -55.32
CA LYS A 351 75.32 16.71 -54.99
C LYS A 351 75.38 16.18 -53.56
N VAL A 352 76.54 15.69 -53.12
CA VAL A 352 76.76 15.24 -51.75
C VAL A 352 76.54 16.37 -50.76
N LEU A 353 77.11 17.56 -51.02
CA LEU A 353 76.91 18.74 -50.18
C LEU A 353 75.44 19.13 -50.07
N ASN A 354 74.68 19.10 -51.16
CA ASN A 354 73.24 19.40 -51.13
C ASN A 354 72.45 18.39 -50.28
N LEU A 355 72.71 17.09 -50.43
CA LEU A 355 72.06 16.04 -49.64
C LEU A 355 72.38 16.17 -48.14
N LEU A 356 73.62 16.51 -47.80
CA LEU A 356 74.02 16.76 -46.40
C LEU A 356 73.35 18.03 -45.83
N ASN A 357 73.23 19.08 -46.63
CA ASN A 357 72.52 20.31 -46.23
C ASN A 357 71.02 20.04 -46.00
N GLU A 358 70.37 19.27 -46.86
CA GLU A 358 68.98 18.86 -46.67
C GLU A 358 68.80 17.99 -45.43
N THR A 359 69.73 17.06 -45.19
CA THR A 359 69.75 16.25 -43.96
C THR A 359 69.85 17.14 -42.72
N ASN A 360 70.74 18.14 -42.74
CA ASN A 360 70.89 19.09 -41.64
C ASN A 360 69.63 19.94 -41.43
N SER A 361 68.94 20.31 -42.51
CA SER A 361 67.63 20.99 -42.45
C SER A 361 66.58 20.12 -41.75
N SER A 362 66.48 18.84 -42.11
CA SER A 362 65.56 17.88 -41.46
C SER A 362 65.87 17.70 -39.96
N PHE A 363 67.14 17.66 -39.57
CA PHE A 363 67.53 17.61 -38.15
C PHE A 363 67.16 18.90 -37.40
N ASN A 364 67.32 20.07 -38.03
CA ASN A 364 66.88 21.34 -37.43
C ASN A 364 65.35 21.39 -37.25
N GLN A 365 64.59 20.86 -38.22
CA GLN A 365 63.13 20.73 -38.09
C GLN A 365 62.75 19.78 -36.94
N ALA A 366 63.43 18.64 -36.82
CA ALA A 366 63.20 17.69 -35.73
C ALA A 366 63.52 18.31 -34.36
N LYS A 367 64.57 19.14 -34.27
CA LYS A 367 64.93 19.90 -33.07
C LYS A 367 63.87 20.92 -32.67
N ASN A 368 63.32 21.64 -33.65
CA ASN A 368 62.24 22.60 -33.40
C ASN A 368 60.96 21.89 -32.91
N LEU A 369 60.62 20.75 -33.53
CA LEU A 369 59.48 19.94 -33.12
C LEU A 369 59.62 19.39 -31.69
N THR A 370 60.83 18.95 -31.29
CA THR A 370 61.12 18.55 -29.90
C THR A 370 61.02 19.71 -28.91
N GLN A 371 61.40 20.92 -29.29
CA GLN A 371 61.22 22.11 -28.44
C GLN A 371 59.74 22.48 -28.26
N GLN A 372 58.94 22.41 -29.32
CA GLN A 372 57.49 22.65 -29.26
C GLN A 372 56.79 21.65 -28.32
N LEU A 373 57.14 20.37 -28.40
CA LEU A 373 56.68 19.31 -27.48
C LEU A 373 57.00 19.60 -26.01
N LEU A 374 58.24 19.99 -25.71
CA LEU A 374 58.68 20.27 -24.34
C LEU A 374 57.96 21.49 -23.74
N THR A 375 57.64 22.49 -24.56
CA THR A 375 56.83 23.64 -24.17
C THR A 375 55.38 23.23 -23.87
N PHE A 376 54.79 22.38 -24.71
CA PHE A 376 53.44 21.84 -24.51
C PHE A 376 53.33 20.96 -23.25
N SER A 377 54.29 20.06 -23.03
CA SER A 377 54.33 19.19 -21.83
C SER A 377 54.45 19.97 -20.51
N LYS A 378 54.95 21.21 -20.54
CA LYS A 378 55.06 22.10 -19.37
C LYS A 378 53.83 23.00 -19.19
N GLY A 379 52.77 22.80 -19.99
CA GLY A 379 51.52 23.56 -19.91
C GLY A 379 51.51 24.88 -20.69
N GLY A 380 52.48 25.11 -21.58
CA GLY A 380 52.49 26.27 -22.48
C GLY A 380 51.59 26.03 -23.70
N LEU A 381 50.76 27.02 -24.06
CA LEU A 381 50.03 27.00 -25.33
C LEU A 381 51.00 27.05 -26.51
N LEU A 382 50.74 26.22 -27.53
CA LEU A 382 51.34 26.36 -28.86
C LEU A 382 50.81 27.67 -29.47
N LEU A 383 51.69 28.65 -29.64
CA LEU A 383 51.46 29.85 -30.48
C LEU A 383 52.10 29.65 -31.85
#